data_AF-D3D4X2-F1
#
_entry.id   AF-D3D4X2-F1
#
_cell.length_a   1.000
_cell.length_b   1.000
_cell.length_c   1.000
_cell.angle_alpha   90.00
_cell.angle_beta   90.00
_cell.angle_gamma   90.00
#
_symmetry.space_group_name_H-M   'P 1'
#
loop_
_entity.id
_entity.type
_entity.pdbx_description
1 polymer ?
#
loop_
_entity_poly.entity_id
_entity_poly.type
_entity_poly.pdbx_seq_one_letter_code
_entity_poly.pdbx_strand_id
1 'polypeptide(L)'
;MIALVTGGTAGIGREIAAKTSVPAEMSVPTEPNSRGTSRRSLLRAVGGGALGLGVAGVSRPASAAEQTAMPDPVPRWISSHAHGIASTVPDAAPVDLEPLRTMIDNVAVVGLGESTHGAHEQLRLKHRLVRFLVEEAGFRSVVLEEDWTKGIQIDEFLRLGRGNPRDLLADAGTPWQCREILDLLVWMREYNERHPTDPVRFAGADVVSVRALAYDAVTDHVARRARRRLADLSAHYDVIRPAGAIGPHVAWYRGQPDKKPYIDHARAARDLVASLPADPGRRLALRHAEAIVGFYEYHATSAVAVRDRYMADTVAFWREYTGGRSIYWASNVHSAIGDPLTISFPRSRPRRRRAPAASCGAATAIGTCRSP
;
A
#
# COMPACT_ATOMS: atom_id res chain seq x y z
N MET A 1 -9.62 7.92 -2.73
CA MET A 1 -10.35 8.22 -1.47
C MET A 1 -9.40 8.99 -0.57
N ILE A 2 -9.81 10.11 0.03
CA ILE A 2 -8.99 10.82 1.02
C ILE A 2 -9.50 10.39 2.41
N ALA A 3 -8.62 9.81 3.22
CA ALA A 3 -8.90 9.48 4.60
C ALA A 3 -8.19 10.50 5.51
N LEU A 4 -8.89 11.00 6.53
CA LEU A 4 -8.38 12.03 7.42
C LEU A 4 -8.30 11.45 8.83
N VAL A 5 -7.11 11.42 9.42
CA VAL A 5 -6.91 10.96 10.80
C VAL A 5 -6.59 12.17 11.68
N THR A 6 -7.47 12.45 12.64
CA THR A 6 -7.34 13.53 13.62
C THR A 6 -7.06 12.93 15.00
N GLY A 7 -5.88 13.18 15.58
CA GLY A 7 -5.56 12.64 16.90
C GLY A 7 -4.07 12.65 17.25
N GLY A 8 -3.78 12.62 18.56
CA GLY A 8 -2.42 12.44 19.10
C GLY A 8 -1.86 11.03 18.86
N THR A 9 -0.55 10.86 19.03
CA THR A 9 0.23 9.67 18.62
C THR A 9 -0.29 8.34 19.18
N ALA A 10 -0.83 8.33 20.39
CA ALA A 10 -1.42 7.15 21.02
C ALA A 10 -2.77 6.72 20.41
N GLY A 11 -3.47 7.62 19.71
CA GLY A 11 -4.74 7.37 19.03
C GLY A 11 -4.56 6.78 17.63
N ILE A 12 -3.56 7.23 16.86
CA ILE A 12 -3.33 6.81 15.47
C ILE A 12 -3.02 5.31 15.36
N GLY A 13 -2.15 4.80 16.24
CA GLY A 13 -1.85 3.37 16.30
C GLY A 13 -3.05 2.54 16.74
N ARG A 14 -3.88 3.04 17.66
CA ARG A 14 -5.09 2.35 18.14
C ARG A 14 -6.23 2.40 17.14
N GLU A 15 -6.44 3.49 16.43
CA GLU A 15 -7.54 3.66 15.48
C GLU A 15 -7.29 2.89 14.17
N ILE A 16 -6.02 2.69 13.80
CA ILE A 16 -5.62 1.79 12.72
C ILE A 16 -5.57 0.32 13.20
N ALA A 17 -5.06 0.03 14.40
CA ALA A 17 -4.95 -1.34 14.93
C ALA A 17 -6.26 -1.94 15.50
N ALA A 18 -7.18 -1.13 16.03
CA ALA A 18 -8.46 -1.62 16.59
C ALA A 18 -9.36 -2.28 15.54
N LYS A 19 -9.03 -2.14 14.25
CA LYS A 19 -9.70 -2.82 13.13
C LYS A 19 -9.41 -4.32 13.02
N THR A 20 -8.52 -4.87 13.87
CA THR A 20 -7.89 -6.19 13.61
C THR A 20 -8.13 -7.29 14.65
N SER A 21 -8.99 -7.06 15.66
CA SER A 21 -9.38 -8.12 16.58
C SER A 21 -10.39 -9.08 15.94
N VAL A 22 -9.92 -10.27 15.54
CA VAL A 22 -10.76 -11.45 15.27
C VAL A 22 -10.54 -12.45 16.40
N PRO A 23 -11.59 -13.00 17.04
CA PRO A 23 -11.43 -14.01 18.08
C PRO A 23 -10.81 -15.30 17.53
N ALA A 24 -9.92 -15.90 18.32
CA ALA A 24 -9.32 -17.18 18.02
C ALA A 24 -10.39 -18.28 18.10
N GLU A 25 -10.62 -18.96 16.97
CA GLU A 25 -11.15 -20.32 16.77
C GLU A 25 -12.15 -20.35 15.61
N MET A 26 -11.72 -20.89 14.47
CA MET A 26 -12.62 -21.58 13.53
C MET A 26 -11.82 -22.67 12.82
N SER A 27 -11.89 -23.86 13.41
CA SER A 27 -11.49 -25.14 12.82
C SER A 27 -12.29 -25.41 11.54
N VAL A 28 -11.58 -25.70 10.45
CA VAL A 28 -12.19 -26.18 9.19
C VAL A 28 -12.39 -27.70 9.29
N PRO A 29 -13.60 -28.25 9.10
CA PRO A 29 -13.80 -29.69 9.10
C PRO A 29 -13.29 -30.29 7.79
N THR A 30 -12.46 -31.33 7.89
CA THR A 30 -12.10 -32.25 6.80
C THR A 30 -12.98 -33.48 6.84
N GLU A 31 -13.56 -33.90 5.70
CA GLU A 31 -14.15 -35.24 5.43
C GLU A 31 -14.52 -35.33 3.92
N PRO A 32 -14.68 -36.53 3.30
CA PRO A 32 -13.62 -37.15 2.54
C PRO A 32 -13.92 -37.36 1.03
N ASN A 33 -12.84 -37.71 0.34
CA ASN A 33 -12.71 -37.99 -1.09
C ASN A 33 -13.63 -39.14 -1.57
N SER A 34 -14.41 -38.93 -2.65
CA SER A 34 -15.09 -40.00 -3.36
C SER A 34 -14.85 -39.95 -4.88
N ARG A 35 -14.83 -41.15 -5.46
CA ARG A 35 -14.10 -41.54 -6.68
C ARG A 35 -14.86 -41.26 -7.98
N GLY A 36 -14.07 -40.90 -8.99
CA GLY A 36 -14.15 -41.17 -10.45
C GLY A 36 -15.46 -41.51 -11.17
N THR A 37 -15.62 -40.93 -12.37
CA THR A 37 -16.07 -41.65 -13.59
C THR A 37 -15.77 -40.83 -14.86
N SER A 38 -15.71 -41.54 -15.99
CA SER A 38 -14.93 -41.26 -17.21
C SER A 38 -15.75 -40.73 -18.41
N ARG A 39 -15.01 -40.33 -19.45
CA ARG A 39 -15.33 -39.79 -20.79
C ARG A 39 -16.31 -40.58 -21.68
N ARG A 40 -16.79 -39.85 -22.71
CA ARG A 40 -17.43 -40.19 -24.03
C ARG A 40 -18.96 -40.06 -24.00
N SER A 41 -19.67 -39.43 -24.95
CA SER A 41 -19.61 -39.44 -26.43
C SER A 41 -20.36 -38.19 -26.98
N LEU A 42 -19.85 -37.39 -27.94
CA LEU A 42 -19.96 -37.42 -29.42
C LEU A 42 -21.37 -37.44 -30.07
N LEU A 43 -21.62 -36.34 -30.81
CA LEU A 43 -22.29 -36.18 -32.13
C LEU A 43 -23.77 -36.53 -32.33
N ARG A 44 -24.55 -35.56 -32.85
CA ARG A 44 -24.90 -35.46 -34.29
C ARG A 44 -25.68 -34.18 -34.60
N ALA A 45 -25.39 -33.63 -35.78
CA ALA A 45 -26.10 -32.54 -36.43
C ALA A 45 -26.86 -33.06 -37.66
N VAL A 46 -27.71 -32.17 -38.18
CA VAL A 46 -28.24 -32.03 -39.56
C VAL A 46 -29.73 -32.30 -39.72
N GLY A 47 -30.43 -31.28 -40.23
CA GLY A 47 -31.41 -31.48 -41.30
C GLY A 47 -32.71 -30.67 -41.24
N GLY A 48 -32.71 -29.49 -41.89
CA GLY A 48 -33.68 -29.09 -42.93
C GLY A 48 -35.15 -28.80 -42.59
N GLY A 49 -35.70 -27.77 -43.23
CA GLY A 49 -37.15 -27.65 -43.50
C GLY A 49 -37.71 -26.25 -43.35
N ALA A 50 -38.11 -25.65 -44.47
CA ALA A 50 -38.66 -24.30 -44.58
C ALA A 50 -40.20 -24.27 -44.60
N LEU A 51 -40.74 -23.05 -44.39
CA LEU A 51 -42.02 -22.47 -44.82
C LEU A 51 -43.32 -22.83 -44.05
N GLY A 52 -43.90 -21.79 -43.44
CA GLY A 52 -45.30 -21.70 -43.05
C GLY A 52 -45.72 -20.24 -42.89
N LEU A 53 -46.69 -19.81 -43.70
CA LEU A 53 -47.24 -18.45 -43.79
C LEU A 53 -48.01 -18.01 -42.52
N GLY A 54 -48.09 -16.69 -42.30
CA GLY A 54 -49.41 -16.07 -42.10
C GLY A 54 -49.59 -15.11 -40.92
N VAL A 55 -50.17 -13.96 -41.30
CA VAL A 55 -50.97 -13.00 -40.51
C VAL A 55 -50.23 -11.82 -39.88
N ALA A 56 -50.31 -10.70 -40.61
CA ALA A 56 -50.03 -9.35 -40.14
C ALA A 56 -51.08 -8.93 -39.10
N GLY A 57 -50.71 -8.95 -37.82
CA GLY A 57 -51.41 -8.21 -36.77
C GLY A 57 -50.94 -6.77 -36.77
N VAL A 58 -51.83 -5.83 -37.06
CA VAL A 58 -51.59 -4.39 -36.85
C VAL A 58 -51.58 -4.14 -35.34
N SER A 59 -50.42 -4.28 -34.72
CA SER A 59 -50.19 -3.83 -33.36
C SER A 59 -50.03 -2.31 -33.38
N ARG A 60 -51.07 -1.57 -32.96
CA ARG A 60 -50.90 -0.16 -32.57
C ARG A 60 -49.74 -0.10 -31.56
N PRO A 61 -48.73 0.76 -31.73
CA PRO A 61 -47.83 1.00 -30.63
C PRO A 61 -48.68 1.64 -29.53
N ALA A 62 -48.86 0.90 -28.43
CA ALA A 62 -49.20 1.54 -27.18
C ALA A 62 -48.06 2.51 -26.92
N SER A 63 -48.36 3.80 -27.01
CA SER A 63 -47.51 4.84 -26.45
C SER A 63 -47.43 4.54 -24.96
N ALA A 64 -46.42 3.76 -24.58
CA ALA A 64 -45.97 3.70 -23.21
C ALA A 64 -45.52 5.13 -22.93
N ALA A 65 -46.40 5.88 -22.27
CA ALA A 65 -46.02 7.12 -21.62
C ALA A 65 -44.75 6.79 -20.83
N GLU A 66 -43.65 7.34 -21.31
CA GLU A 66 -42.36 7.30 -20.65
C GLU A 66 -42.60 7.98 -19.30
N GLN A 67 -42.95 7.18 -18.29
CA GLN A 67 -42.90 7.62 -16.91
C GLN A 67 -41.45 8.03 -16.73
N THR A 68 -41.23 9.34 -16.80
CA THR A 68 -39.96 9.98 -16.51
C THR A 68 -39.67 9.64 -15.06
N ALA A 69 -38.99 8.51 -14.86
CA ALA A 69 -38.52 8.08 -13.56
C ALA A 69 -37.78 9.29 -12.99
N MET A 70 -38.25 9.77 -11.85
CA MET A 70 -37.58 10.88 -11.18
C MET A 70 -36.09 10.55 -11.10
N PRO A 71 -35.18 11.45 -11.53
CA PRO A 71 -33.76 11.17 -11.48
C PRO A 71 -33.38 10.76 -10.08
N ASP A 72 -32.62 9.67 -9.98
CA ASP A 72 -32.16 9.11 -8.70
C ASP A 72 -31.64 10.26 -7.81
N PRO A 73 -32.23 10.46 -6.62
CA PRO A 73 -31.88 11.59 -5.77
C PRO A 73 -30.41 11.55 -5.34
N VAL A 74 -29.78 10.37 -5.31
CA VAL A 74 -28.40 10.20 -4.85
C VAL A 74 -27.38 10.82 -5.83
N PRO A 75 -27.33 10.46 -7.13
CA PRO A 75 -26.47 11.13 -8.11
C PRO A 75 -26.66 12.64 -8.18
N ARG A 76 -27.91 13.12 -8.05
CA ARG A 76 -28.18 14.56 -8.04
C ARG A 76 -27.55 15.23 -6.82
N TRP A 77 -27.74 14.66 -5.63
CA TRP A 77 -27.12 15.16 -4.40
C TRP A 77 -25.59 15.15 -4.50
N ILE A 78 -24.98 14.08 -5.02
CA ILE A 78 -23.52 14.02 -5.21
C ILE A 78 -23.08 15.15 -6.14
N SER A 79 -23.74 15.30 -7.30
CA SER A 79 -23.37 16.30 -8.30
C SER A 79 -23.48 17.74 -7.76
N SER A 80 -24.42 18.02 -6.86
CA SER A 80 -24.59 19.36 -6.28
C SER A 80 -23.65 19.66 -5.11
N HIS A 81 -22.99 18.66 -4.54
CA HIS A 81 -22.09 18.80 -3.38
C HIS A 81 -20.63 18.43 -3.70
N ALA A 82 -20.35 17.82 -4.85
CA ALA A 82 -19.00 17.47 -5.26
C ALA A 82 -18.19 18.71 -5.66
N HIS A 83 -16.95 18.77 -5.20
CA HIS A 83 -15.96 19.69 -5.74
C HIS A 83 -15.30 19.05 -6.97
N GLY A 84 -15.47 19.67 -8.13
CA GLY A 84 -14.88 19.18 -9.38
C GLY A 84 -13.36 19.31 -9.37
N ILE A 85 -12.67 18.29 -9.86
CA ILE A 85 -11.23 18.33 -10.13
C ILE A 85 -11.03 18.66 -11.60
N ALA A 86 -10.43 19.82 -11.88
CA ALA A 86 -10.24 20.35 -13.23
C ALA A 86 -9.06 19.68 -13.96
N SER A 87 -8.08 19.14 -13.23
CA SER A 87 -6.88 18.55 -13.80
C SER A 87 -6.25 17.47 -12.92
N THR A 88 -5.66 16.47 -13.54
CA THR A 88 -4.76 15.50 -12.90
C THR A 88 -3.28 15.86 -13.09
N VAL A 89 -2.96 16.92 -13.84
CA VAL A 89 -1.58 17.33 -14.11
C VAL A 89 -0.93 17.82 -12.79
N PRO A 90 0.25 17.29 -12.38
CA PRO A 90 0.85 17.63 -11.09
C PRO A 90 1.11 19.11 -10.85
N ASP A 91 1.52 19.88 -11.87
CA ASP A 91 1.86 21.30 -11.77
C ASP A 91 0.70 22.26 -12.13
N ALA A 92 -0.49 21.74 -12.40
CA ALA A 92 -1.66 22.57 -12.66
C ALA A 92 -2.07 23.36 -11.41
N ALA A 93 -2.42 24.63 -11.60
CA ALA A 93 -2.82 25.55 -10.53
C ALA A 93 -3.85 24.91 -9.57
N PRO A 94 -3.66 24.96 -8.24
CA PRO A 94 -4.44 24.18 -7.28
C PRO A 94 -5.78 24.82 -6.88
N VAL A 95 -6.35 25.70 -7.71
CA VAL A 95 -7.57 26.47 -7.37
C VAL A 95 -8.77 25.58 -7.04
N ASP A 96 -8.91 24.48 -7.77
CA ASP A 96 -9.93 23.44 -7.54
C ASP A 96 -9.63 22.53 -6.32
N LEU A 97 -8.42 22.59 -5.76
CA LEU A 97 -8.02 21.89 -4.53
C LEU A 97 -8.22 22.74 -3.28
N GLU A 98 -8.49 24.04 -3.39
CA GLU A 98 -8.67 24.94 -2.25
C GLU A 98 -9.74 24.46 -1.24
N PRO A 99 -10.88 23.87 -1.66
CA PRO A 99 -11.83 23.28 -0.71
C PRO A 99 -11.22 22.23 0.23
N LEU A 100 -10.15 21.54 -0.19
CA LEU A 100 -9.45 20.58 0.66
C LEU A 100 -8.75 21.26 1.83
N ARG A 101 -8.29 22.52 1.72
CA ARG A 101 -7.58 23.24 2.79
C ARG A 101 -8.41 23.24 4.08
N THR A 102 -9.70 23.57 3.96
CA THR A 102 -10.64 23.56 5.08
C THR A 102 -10.91 22.15 5.59
N MET A 103 -11.05 21.16 4.70
CA MET A 103 -11.31 19.77 5.09
C MET A 103 -10.17 19.15 5.89
N ILE A 104 -8.93 19.55 5.59
CA ILE A 104 -7.74 19.01 6.23
C ILE A 104 -7.21 19.90 7.36
N ASP A 105 -7.92 20.94 7.76
CA ASP A 105 -7.42 21.82 8.81
C ASP A 105 -7.18 21.03 10.12
N ASN A 106 -6.06 21.30 10.79
CA ASN A 106 -5.62 20.58 12.00
C ASN A 106 -5.46 19.04 11.87
N VAL A 107 -5.44 18.48 10.66
CA VAL A 107 -5.24 17.03 10.43
C VAL A 107 -3.76 16.66 10.50
N ALA A 108 -3.37 15.77 11.39
CA ALA A 108 -1.97 15.36 11.52
C ALA A 108 -1.48 14.44 10.38
N VAL A 109 -2.37 13.56 9.89
CA VAL A 109 -2.07 12.59 8.84
C VAL A 109 -3.20 12.55 7.81
N VAL A 110 -2.84 12.71 6.54
CA VAL A 110 -3.78 12.57 5.42
C VAL A 110 -3.43 11.30 4.65
N GLY A 111 -4.38 10.36 4.60
CA GLY A 111 -4.31 9.17 3.76
C GLY A 111 -4.77 9.45 2.34
N LEU A 112 -3.90 9.22 1.36
CA LEU A 112 -4.20 9.28 -0.06
C LEU A 112 -4.34 7.85 -0.60
N GLY A 113 -5.57 7.36 -0.68
CA GLY A 113 -5.91 6.03 -1.18
C GLY A 113 -6.04 5.97 -2.70
N GLU A 114 -5.52 4.90 -3.31
CA GLU A 114 -5.76 4.53 -4.73
C GLU A 114 -6.57 3.23 -4.85
N SER A 115 -7.45 3.15 -5.85
CA SER A 115 -8.31 1.97 -6.03
C SER A 115 -7.59 0.83 -6.74
N THR A 116 -6.56 1.15 -7.53
CA THR A 116 -5.68 0.20 -8.17
C THR A 116 -4.29 0.78 -8.24
N HIS A 117 -3.29 -0.09 -8.07
CA HIS A 117 -1.91 0.26 -8.36
C HIS A 117 -1.72 0.48 -9.86
N GLY A 118 -0.87 1.46 -10.21
CA GLY A 118 -0.43 1.70 -11.59
C GLY A 118 -1.40 2.45 -12.50
N ALA A 119 -2.50 3.02 -11.97
CA ALA A 119 -3.37 3.89 -12.77
C ALA A 119 -2.73 5.28 -12.92
N HIS A 120 -2.33 5.63 -14.15
CA HIS A 120 -1.67 6.90 -14.51
C HIS A 120 -2.41 8.13 -13.95
N GLU A 121 -3.73 8.22 -14.11
CA GLU A 121 -4.52 9.37 -13.64
C GLU A 121 -4.54 9.47 -12.11
N GLN A 122 -4.58 8.33 -11.40
CA GLN A 122 -4.59 8.31 -9.94
C GLN A 122 -3.21 8.71 -9.38
N LEU A 123 -2.12 8.20 -9.96
CA LEU A 123 -0.77 8.56 -9.54
C LEU A 123 -0.48 10.04 -9.80
N ARG A 124 -0.88 10.57 -10.96
CA ARG A 124 -0.71 12.00 -11.27
C ARG A 124 -1.55 12.91 -10.37
N LEU A 125 -2.81 12.56 -10.10
CA LEU A 125 -3.64 13.31 -9.16
C LEU A 125 -3.06 13.25 -7.74
N LYS A 126 -2.57 12.10 -7.28
CA LYS A 126 -1.93 11.98 -5.97
C LYS A 126 -0.62 12.77 -5.89
N HIS A 127 0.17 12.82 -6.96
CA HIS A 127 1.32 13.73 -7.04
C HIS A 127 0.85 15.19 -6.92
N ARG A 128 -0.16 15.62 -7.68
CA ARG A 128 -0.75 16.97 -7.56
C ARG A 128 -1.20 17.29 -6.12
N LEU A 129 -1.87 16.35 -5.46
CA LEU A 129 -2.28 16.48 -4.06
C LEU A 129 -1.08 16.58 -3.12
N VAL A 130 -0.02 15.79 -3.32
CA VAL A 130 1.21 15.91 -2.53
C VAL A 130 1.81 17.31 -2.65
N ARG A 131 1.86 17.87 -3.87
CA ARG A 131 2.36 19.23 -4.10
C ARG A 131 1.55 20.25 -3.31
N PHE A 132 0.23 20.24 -3.46
CA PHE A 132 -0.67 21.11 -2.70
C PHE A 132 -0.48 20.95 -1.18
N LEU A 133 -0.44 19.71 -0.68
CA LEU A 133 -0.30 19.47 0.76
C LEU A 133 1.04 19.99 1.31
N VAL A 134 2.12 19.87 0.54
CA VAL A 134 3.45 20.34 0.94
C VAL A 134 3.58 21.86 0.79
N GLU A 135 3.23 22.40 -0.37
CA GLU A 135 3.40 23.82 -0.72
C GLU A 135 2.40 24.70 0.06
N GLU A 136 1.16 24.25 0.24
CA GLU A 136 0.06 25.09 0.74
C GLU A 136 -0.45 24.71 2.14
N ALA A 137 -0.26 23.45 2.58
CA ALA A 137 -0.88 22.93 3.81
C ALA A 137 0.11 22.46 4.90
N GLY A 138 1.42 22.69 4.71
CA GLY A 138 2.43 22.46 5.74
C GLY A 138 2.78 20.98 6.01
N PHE A 139 2.50 20.08 5.06
CA PHE A 139 2.94 18.68 5.17
C PHE A 139 4.42 18.54 4.85
N ARG A 140 5.15 17.74 5.64
CA ARG A 140 6.62 17.61 5.55
C ARG A 140 7.12 16.18 5.49
N SER A 141 6.22 15.20 5.44
CA SER A 141 6.58 13.79 5.26
C SER A 141 5.65 13.12 4.25
N VAL A 142 6.22 12.39 3.30
CA VAL A 142 5.49 11.49 2.41
C VAL A 142 5.85 10.05 2.79
N VAL A 143 4.88 9.30 3.28
CA VAL A 143 5.01 7.90 3.68
C VAL A 143 4.29 7.05 2.63
N LEU A 144 5.04 6.36 1.78
CA LEU A 144 4.52 5.51 0.71
C LEU A 144 4.32 4.07 1.21
N GLU A 145 3.35 3.35 0.63
CA GLU A 145 3.22 1.89 0.69
C GLU A 145 4.39 1.21 -0.07
N GLU A 146 5.60 1.45 0.42
CA GLU A 146 6.86 0.89 -0.04
C GLU A 146 7.65 0.39 1.18
N ASP A 147 8.56 -0.56 0.97
CA ASP A 147 9.39 -1.12 2.01
C ASP A 147 10.22 -0.06 2.75
N TRP A 148 10.32 -0.20 4.08
CA TRP A 148 11.06 0.73 4.95
C TRP A 148 12.45 1.07 4.42
N THR A 149 13.21 0.05 3.98
CA THR A 149 14.60 0.24 3.55
C THR A 149 14.72 1.00 2.24
N LYS A 150 13.82 0.78 1.29
CA LYS A 150 13.73 1.59 0.07
C LYS A 150 13.35 3.02 0.38
N GLY A 151 12.43 3.23 1.32
CA GLY A 151 12.09 4.55 1.84
C GLY A 151 13.30 5.33 2.36
N ILE A 152 14.18 4.69 3.13
CA ILE A 152 15.42 5.29 3.62
C ILE A 152 16.36 5.68 2.47
N GLN A 153 16.51 4.83 1.44
CA GLN A 153 17.34 5.15 0.27
C GLN A 153 16.79 6.35 -0.51
N ILE A 154 15.47 6.42 -0.69
CA ILE A 154 14.81 7.54 -1.35
C ILE A 154 14.99 8.82 -0.53
N ASP A 155 14.79 8.79 0.79
CA ASP A 155 15.01 9.95 1.65
C ASP A 155 16.46 10.45 1.61
N GLU A 156 17.44 9.53 1.57
CA GLU A 156 18.85 9.92 1.40
C GLU A 156 19.08 10.65 0.08
N PHE A 157 18.51 10.14 -1.03
CA PHE A 157 18.54 10.82 -2.32
C PHE A 157 17.92 12.21 -2.25
N LEU A 158 16.74 12.35 -1.65
CA LEU A 158 16.04 13.64 -1.55
C LEU A 158 16.83 14.68 -0.76
N ARG A 159 17.60 14.26 0.26
CA ARG A 159 18.38 15.18 1.10
C ARG A 159 19.77 15.48 0.55
N LEU A 160 20.46 14.43 0.10
CA LEU A 160 21.88 14.51 -0.23
C LEU A 160 22.13 14.58 -1.74
N GLY A 161 21.11 14.36 -2.58
CA GLY A 161 21.26 14.31 -4.04
C GLY A 161 22.11 13.14 -4.53
N ARG A 162 22.29 12.10 -3.69
CA ARG A 162 23.16 10.96 -4.00
C ARG A 162 22.39 9.88 -4.77
N GLY A 163 22.94 9.48 -5.91
CA GLY A 163 22.38 8.42 -6.75
C GLY A 163 21.47 8.95 -7.87
N ASN A 164 21.00 8.04 -8.71
CA ASN A 164 20.07 8.32 -9.80
C ASN A 164 18.67 7.84 -9.42
N PRO A 165 17.61 8.69 -9.50
CA PRO A 165 16.27 8.29 -9.10
C PRO A 165 15.68 7.16 -9.95
N ARG A 166 16.13 6.98 -11.21
CA ARG A 166 15.72 5.82 -12.03
C ARG A 166 16.27 4.52 -11.47
N ASP A 167 17.54 4.51 -11.08
CA ASP A 167 18.19 3.33 -10.51
C ASP A 167 17.61 3.00 -9.13
N LEU A 168 17.26 4.03 -8.34
CA LEU A 168 16.58 3.86 -7.05
C LEU A 168 15.20 3.20 -7.19
N LEU A 169 14.49 3.49 -8.28
CA LEU A 169 13.18 2.89 -8.56
C LEU A 169 13.28 1.51 -9.22
N ALA A 170 14.41 1.14 -9.83
CA ALA A 170 14.56 -0.11 -10.58
C ALA A 170 14.28 -1.37 -9.74
N ASP A 171 14.53 -1.31 -8.44
CA ASP A 171 14.26 -2.40 -7.49
C ASP A 171 13.28 -2.00 -6.37
N ALA A 172 12.52 -0.91 -6.58
CA ALA A 172 11.33 -0.58 -5.78
C ALA A 172 10.21 -1.62 -6.01
N GLY A 173 9.15 -1.57 -5.22
CA GLY A 173 7.93 -2.36 -5.48
C GLY A 173 7.41 -2.10 -6.89
N THR A 174 7.01 -3.15 -7.61
CA THR A 174 6.59 -3.06 -9.02
C THR A 174 5.57 -1.95 -9.32
N PRO A 175 4.54 -1.70 -8.47
CA PRO A 175 3.62 -0.57 -8.66
C PRO A 175 4.28 0.81 -8.78
N TRP A 176 5.43 0.99 -8.15
CA TRP A 176 6.12 2.28 -8.01
C TRP A 176 7.24 2.46 -9.04
N GLN A 177 7.52 1.44 -9.86
CA GLN A 177 8.50 1.49 -10.95
C GLN A 177 7.93 2.19 -12.19
N CYS A 178 7.47 3.43 -12.03
CA CYS A 178 6.79 4.17 -13.09
C CYS A 178 7.26 5.62 -13.18
N ARG A 179 6.89 6.27 -14.28
CA ARG A 179 7.29 7.65 -14.56
C ARG A 179 6.67 8.63 -13.56
N GLU A 180 5.45 8.37 -13.11
CA GLU A 180 4.71 9.23 -12.21
C GLU A 180 5.34 9.32 -10.83
N ILE A 181 5.88 8.20 -10.32
CA ILE A 181 6.65 8.18 -9.08
C ILE A 181 8.03 8.80 -9.30
N LEU A 182 8.69 8.56 -10.44
CA LEU A 182 9.94 9.25 -10.79
C LEU A 182 9.76 10.77 -10.78
N ASP A 183 8.72 11.27 -11.44
CA ASP A 183 8.40 12.70 -11.53
C ASP A 183 8.11 13.28 -10.14
N LEU A 184 7.44 12.52 -9.25
CA LEU A 184 7.25 12.91 -7.85
C LEU A 184 8.59 13.05 -7.10
N LEU A 185 9.49 12.06 -7.22
CA LEU A 185 10.79 12.09 -6.53
C LEU A 185 11.67 13.24 -7.03
N VAL A 186 11.65 13.51 -8.33
CA VAL A 186 12.35 14.66 -8.93
C VAL A 186 11.81 15.97 -8.36
N TRP A 187 10.49 16.17 -8.39
CA TRP A 187 9.88 17.38 -7.81
C TRP A 187 10.18 17.53 -6.31
N MET A 188 10.11 16.45 -5.52
CA MET A 188 10.44 16.50 -4.08
C MET A 188 11.90 16.92 -3.84
N ARG A 189 12.82 16.47 -4.70
CA ARG A 189 14.23 16.87 -4.63
C ARG A 189 14.40 18.36 -4.95
N GLU A 190 13.79 18.82 -6.04
CA GLU A 190 13.79 20.23 -6.43
C GLU A 190 13.14 21.14 -5.37
N TYR A 191 12.09 20.65 -4.70
CA TYR A 191 11.49 21.33 -3.55
C TYR A 191 12.50 21.47 -2.42
N ASN A 192 13.20 20.39 -2.04
CA ASN A 192 14.19 20.42 -0.96
C ASN A 192 15.39 21.32 -1.27
N GLU A 193 15.82 21.41 -2.52
CA GLU A 193 16.90 22.31 -2.95
C GLU A 193 16.50 23.78 -2.81
N ARG A 194 15.22 24.10 -3.05
CA ARG A 194 14.66 25.45 -2.84
C ARG A 194 14.34 25.75 -1.39
N HIS A 195 14.14 24.73 -0.55
CA HIS A 195 13.76 24.85 0.87
C HIS A 195 14.71 24.10 1.79
N PRO A 196 16.01 24.45 1.83
CA PRO A 196 17.03 23.68 2.57
C PRO A 196 16.81 23.65 4.09
N THR A 197 16.11 24.63 4.65
CA THR A 197 15.79 24.72 6.08
C THR A 197 14.45 24.07 6.45
N ASP A 198 13.64 23.70 5.47
CA ASP A 198 12.31 23.10 5.66
C ASP A 198 12.03 21.99 4.63
N PRO A 199 12.87 20.93 4.60
CA PRO A 199 12.78 19.90 3.57
C PRO A 199 11.59 18.96 3.82
N VAL A 200 11.00 18.46 2.74
CA VAL A 200 10.11 17.30 2.77
C VAL A 200 10.91 16.00 2.89
N ARG A 201 10.42 15.10 3.75
CA ARG A 201 10.99 13.79 4.06
C ARG A 201 10.23 12.68 3.36
N PHE A 202 10.90 11.56 3.12
CA PHE A 202 10.28 10.38 2.52
C PHE A 202 10.44 9.14 3.38
N ALA A 203 9.44 8.27 3.34
CA ALA A 203 9.40 7.05 4.11
C ALA A 203 8.69 5.94 3.35
N GLY A 204 9.15 4.70 3.55
CA GLY A 204 8.41 3.50 3.19
C GLY A 204 7.74 2.95 4.44
N ALA A 205 6.42 2.72 4.40
CA ALA A 205 5.67 2.18 5.53
C ALA A 205 5.82 0.65 5.69
N ASP A 206 6.08 -0.05 4.59
CA ASP A 206 5.79 -1.46 4.44
C ASP A 206 6.90 -2.38 4.95
N VAL A 207 6.52 -3.63 5.22
CA VAL A 207 7.37 -4.71 5.75
C VAL A 207 7.38 -5.94 4.85
N VAL A 208 6.84 -5.86 3.63
CA VAL A 208 6.88 -6.94 2.62
C VAL A 208 8.30 -7.27 2.14
N SER A 209 9.28 -6.43 2.45
CA SER A 209 10.67 -6.59 2.04
C SER A 209 11.60 -5.92 3.07
N VAL A 210 12.81 -6.45 3.20
CA VAL A 210 13.85 -5.87 4.04
C VAL A 210 15.22 -6.06 3.37
N ARG A 211 16.01 -4.99 3.34
CA ARG A 211 17.37 -4.99 2.75
C ARG A 211 18.42 -5.07 3.83
N ALA A 212 19.63 -5.49 3.44
CA ALA A 212 20.83 -5.47 4.27
C ALA A 212 21.05 -4.13 4.99
N LEU A 213 20.65 -3.01 4.36
CA LEU A 213 20.67 -1.66 4.92
C LEU A 213 20.09 -1.57 6.34
N ALA A 214 18.96 -2.24 6.64
CA ALA A 214 18.40 -2.21 7.99
C ALA A 214 19.30 -2.90 9.02
N TYR A 215 19.89 -4.04 8.63
CA TYR A 215 20.83 -4.79 9.46
C TYR A 215 22.10 -3.98 9.71
N ASP A 216 22.62 -3.30 8.69
CA ASP A 216 23.79 -2.43 8.80
C ASP A 216 23.55 -1.26 9.73
N ALA A 217 22.42 -0.56 9.58
CA ALA A 217 22.08 0.56 10.45
C ALA A 217 21.98 0.16 11.94
N VAL A 218 21.42 -1.02 12.23
CA VAL A 218 21.39 -1.58 13.59
C VAL A 218 22.80 -1.95 14.06
N THR A 219 23.55 -2.68 13.24
CA THR A 219 24.92 -3.13 13.55
C THR A 219 25.83 -1.96 13.87
N ASP A 220 25.78 -0.91 13.05
CA ASP A 220 26.54 0.32 13.22
C ASP A 220 26.19 1.05 14.52
N HIS A 221 24.91 1.12 14.87
CA HIS A 221 24.47 1.73 16.11
C HIS A 221 24.99 0.93 17.33
N VAL A 222 24.84 -0.40 17.32
CA VAL A 222 25.33 -1.27 18.39
C VAL A 222 26.86 -1.20 18.50
N ALA A 223 27.59 -1.16 17.39
CA ALA A 223 29.04 -1.03 17.39
C ALA A 223 29.51 0.28 18.05
N ARG A 224 28.81 1.39 17.81
CA ARG A 224 29.11 2.71 18.41
C ARG A 224 28.75 2.80 19.89
N ARG A 225 27.61 2.22 20.31
CA ARG A 225 27.06 2.41 21.66
C ARG A 225 27.39 1.29 22.64
N ALA A 226 27.59 0.09 22.13
CA ALA A 226 27.76 -1.12 22.94
C ALA A 226 28.60 -2.16 22.19
N ARG A 227 29.82 -1.80 21.78
CA ARG A 227 30.74 -2.68 21.01
C ARG A 227 30.85 -4.10 21.57
N ARG A 228 30.82 -4.27 22.90
CA ARG A 228 30.84 -5.58 23.58
C ARG A 228 29.66 -6.50 23.25
N ARG A 229 28.53 -5.95 22.78
CA ARG A 229 27.31 -6.66 22.39
C ARG A 229 27.24 -6.97 20.89
N LEU A 230 28.27 -6.58 20.13
CA LEU A 230 28.28 -6.78 18.68
C LEU A 230 28.28 -8.27 18.31
N ALA A 231 29.03 -9.09 19.06
CA ALA A 231 29.05 -10.54 18.86
C ALA A 231 27.66 -11.17 19.08
N ASP A 232 26.95 -10.77 20.14
CA ASP A 232 25.58 -11.23 20.42
C ASP A 232 24.63 -10.86 19.27
N LEU A 233 24.72 -9.62 18.77
CA LEU A 233 23.89 -9.16 17.65
C LEU A 233 24.20 -9.97 16.37
N SER A 234 25.49 -10.13 16.06
CA SER A 234 25.94 -10.89 14.89
C SER A 234 25.44 -12.32 14.91
N ALA A 235 25.48 -12.99 16.07
CA ALA A 235 24.95 -14.35 16.21
C ALA A 235 23.46 -14.46 15.84
N HIS A 236 22.66 -13.40 16.02
CA HIS A 236 21.30 -13.35 15.51
C HIS A 236 21.25 -13.04 14.01
N TYR A 237 21.97 -12.02 13.56
CA TYR A 237 21.91 -11.56 12.17
C TYR A 237 22.53 -12.53 11.17
N ASP A 238 23.51 -13.35 11.54
CA ASP A 238 24.08 -14.36 10.66
C ASP A 238 23.03 -15.39 10.20
N VAL A 239 21.94 -15.56 10.96
CA VAL A 239 20.83 -16.48 10.63
C VAL A 239 19.79 -15.84 9.69
N ILE A 240 19.55 -14.54 9.83
CA ILE A 240 18.39 -13.85 9.21
C ILE A 240 18.78 -12.81 8.16
N ARG A 241 20.05 -12.42 8.06
CA ARG A 241 20.46 -11.35 7.15
C ARG A 241 20.31 -11.77 5.67
N PRO A 242 19.69 -10.92 4.81
CA PRO A 242 19.65 -11.17 3.38
C PRO A 242 21.06 -11.17 2.77
N ALA A 243 21.40 -12.24 2.03
CA ALA A 243 22.68 -12.36 1.33
C ALA A 243 22.69 -11.74 -0.08
N GLY A 244 21.57 -11.16 -0.55
CA GLY A 244 21.44 -10.65 -1.91
C GLY A 244 20.09 -10.01 -2.18
N ALA A 245 19.57 -10.23 -3.39
CA ALA A 245 18.31 -9.64 -3.84
C ALA A 245 17.12 -10.04 -2.94
N ILE A 246 16.12 -9.15 -2.86
CA ILE A 246 14.92 -9.32 -2.04
C ILE A 246 14.16 -10.60 -2.39
N GLY A 247 13.90 -10.84 -3.68
CA GLY A 247 13.07 -11.95 -4.14
C GLY A 247 13.55 -13.31 -3.62
N PRO A 248 14.84 -13.67 -3.81
CA PRO A 248 15.42 -14.87 -3.22
C PRO A 248 15.29 -14.97 -1.70
N HIS A 249 15.49 -13.87 -0.96
CA HIS A 249 15.37 -13.88 0.51
C HIS A 249 13.91 -14.12 0.97
N VAL A 250 12.95 -13.44 0.34
CA VAL A 250 11.51 -13.67 0.57
C VAL A 250 11.14 -15.12 0.26
N ALA A 251 11.61 -15.66 -0.87
CA ALA A 251 11.33 -17.04 -1.27
C ALA A 251 11.94 -18.06 -0.31
N TRP A 252 13.19 -17.84 0.10
CA TRP A 252 13.88 -18.66 1.10
C TRP A 252 13.11 -18.68 2.43
N TYR A 253 12.75 -17.50 2.94
CA TYR A 253 12.05 -17.43 4.22
C TYR A 253 10.68 -18.07 4.11
N ARG A 254 9.90 -17.80 3.05
CA ARG A 254 8.60 -18.46 2.79
C ARG A 254 8.70 -19.99 2.68
N GLY A 255 9.84 -20.52 2.21
CA GLY A 255 10.10 -21.95 2.12
C GLY A 255 10.39 -22.66 3.45
N GLN A 256 10.68 -21.92 4.53
CA GLN A 256 11.00 -22.54 5.84
C GLN A 256 9.78 -23.23 6.46
N PRO A 257 9.86 -24.49 6.91
CA PRO A 257 8.73 -25.18 7.53
C PRO A 257 8.38 -24.60 8.90
N ASP A 258 9.40 -24.34 9.72
CA ASP A 258 9.25 -23.64 11.00
C ASP A 258 9.80 -22.22 10.88
N LYS A 259 8.93 -21.24 11.16
CA LYS A 259 9.25 -19.80 11.11
C LYS A 259 9.73 -19.27 12.45
N LYS A 260 9.42 -19.96 13.54
CA LYS A 260 9.59 -19.45 14.90
C LYS A 260 11.04 -19.06 15.21
N PRO A 261 12.07 -19.87 14.87
CA PRO A 261 13.45 -19.51 15.18
C PRO A 261 13.88 -18.19 14.54
N TYR A 262 13.48 -17.93 13.29
CA TYR A 262 13.82 -16.70 12.58
C TYR A 262 13.16 -15.46 13.18
N ILE A 263 11.89 -15.58 13.61
CA ILE A 263 11.18 -14.53 14.34
C ILE A 263 11.87 -14.26 15.68
N ASP A 264 12.29 -15.31 16.39
CA ASP A 264 12.98 -15.19 17.68
C ASP A 264 14.34 -14.47 17.50
N HIS A 265 15.11 -14.79 16.45
CA HIS A 265 16.34 -14.05 16.13
C HIS A 265 16.08 -12.56 15.85
N ALA A 266 15.03 -12.23 15.07
CA ALA A 266 14.68 -10.86 14.78
C ALA A 266 14.26 -10.08 16.04
N ARG A 267 13.43 -10.70 16.90
CA ARG A 267 12.97 -10.11 18.16
C ARG A 267 14.11 -9.93 19.16
N ALA A 268 15.00 -10.92 19.30
CA ALA A 268 16.16 -10.82 20.19
C ALA A 268 17.10 -9.69 19.76
N ALA A 269 17.34 -9.50 18.45
CA ALA A 269 18.10 -8.37 17.94
C ALA A 269 17.42 -7.02 18.25
N ARG A 270 16.09 -6.93 18.07
CA ARG A 270 15.30 -5.75 18.43
C ARG A 270 15.38 -5.44 19.93
N ASP A 271 15.25 -6.45 20.77
CA ASP A 271 15.30 -6.33 22.23
C ASP A 271 16.70 -5.90 22.71
N LEU A 272 17.76 -6.41 22.06
CA LEU A 272 19.13 -5.95 22.30
C LEU A 272 19.26 -4.45 22.05
N VAL A 273 18.77 -3.94 20.92
CA VAL A 273 18.80 -2.50 20.61
C VAL A 273 17.96 -1.70 21.61
N ALA A 274 16.77 -2.21 21.97
CA ALA A 274 15.90 -1.57 22.95
C ALA A 274 16.54 -1.46 24.34
N SER A 275 17.39 -2.43 24.72
CA SER A 275 18.12 -2.44 25.99
C SER A 275 19.26 -1.42 26.07
N LEU A 276 19.67 -0.81 24.96
CA LEU A 276 20.75 0.17 24.94
C LEU A 276 20.30 1.53 25.54
N PRO A 277 21.24 2.35 26.06
CA PRO A 277 20.92 3.69 26.57
C PRO A 277 20.15 4.55 25.56
N ALA A 278 19.24 5.38 26.06
CA ALA A 278 18.41 6.22 25.20
C ALA A 278 19.22 7.33 24.54
N ASP A 279 19.20 7.37 23.21
CA ASP A 279 19.70 8.49 22.43
C ASP A 279 18.93 8.61 21.10
N PRO A 280 18.99 9.76 20.41
CA PRO A 280 18.28 9.94 19.13
C PRO A 280 18.61 8.87 18.09
N GLY A 281 19.87 8.40 18.05
CA GLY A 281 20.30 7.32 17.15
C GLY A 281 19.66 5.98 17.48
N ARG A 282 19.36 5.71 18.76
CA ARG A 282 18.67 4.49 19.18
C ARG A 282 17.25 4.41 18.62
N ARG A 283 16.52 5.54 18.56
CA ARG A 283 15.16 5.56 18.01
C ARG A 283 15.12 5.07 16.56
N LEU A 284 16.03 5.56 15.72
CA LEU A 284 16.10 5.14 14.32
C LEU A 284 16.59 3.69 14.21
N ALA A 285 17.62 3.30 14.97
CA ALA A 285 18.10 1.92 14.99
C ALA A 285 17.01 0.92 15.43
N LEU A 286 16.21 1.28 16.44
CA LEU A 286 15.09 0.46 16.88
C LEU A 286 14.04 0.32 15.78
N ARG A 287 13.74 1.39 15.03
CA ARG A 287 12.81 1.32 13.90
C ARG A 287 13.33 0.41 12.76
N HIS A 288 14.63 0.41 12.48
CA HIS A 288 15.23 -0.56 11.56
C HIS A 288 15.04 -2.01 12.07
N ALA A 289 15.27 -2.25 13.37
CA ALA A 289 15.06 -3.57 13.95
C ALA A 289 13.59 -4.00 13.93
N GLU A 290 12.65 -3.07 14.15
CA GLU A 290 11.20 -3.33 14.04
C GLU A 290 10.78 -3.65 12.61
N ALA A 291 11.35 -2.98 11.60
CA ALA A 291 11.10 -3.33 10.20
C ALA A 291 11.58 -4.75 9.87
N ILE A 292 12.73 -5.17 10.42
CA ILE A 292 13.22 -6.55 10.32
C ILE A 292 12.22 -7.52 10.97
N VAL A 293 11.78 -7.26 12.21
CA VAL A 293 10.78 -8.10 12.89
C VAL A 293 9.48 -8.18 12.08
N GLY A 294 9.00 -7.04 11.58
CA GLY A 294 7.77 -6.95 10.80
C GLY A 294 7.80 -7.79 9.53
N PHE A 295 8.94 -7.84 8.84
CA PHE A 295 9.15 -8.73 7.69
C PHE A 295 8.96 -10.20 8.07
N TYR A 296 9.59 -10.65 9.15
CA TYR A 296 9.52 -12.04 9.62
C TYR A 296 8.11 -12.42 10.11
N GLU A 297 7.44 -11.54 10.87
CA GLU A 297 6.08 -11.79 11.36
C GLU A 297 5.04 -11.77 10.23
N TYR A 298 5.15 -10.82 9.31
CA TYR A 298 4.24 -10.73 8.17
C TYR A 298 4.36 -11.97 7.28
N HIS A 299 5.56 -12.38 6.89
CA HIS A 299 5.71 -13.56 6.02
C HIS A 299 5.45 -14.90 6.70
N ALA A 300 5.39 -14.95 8.05
CA ALA A 300 4.94 -16.13 8.78
C ALA A 300 3.41 -16.29 8.77
N THR A 301 2.67 -15.19 8.76
CA THR A 301 1.19 -15.20 8.88
C THR A 301 0.47 -14.89 7.57
N SER A 302 1.10 -14.13 6.69
CA SER A 302 0.50 -13.45 5.52
C SER A 302 -0.72 -12.60 5.88
N ALA A 303 -0.89 -12.24 7.16
CA ALA A 303 -2.05 -11.50 7.64
C ALA A 303 -1.88 -10.01 7.34
N VAL A 304 -2.86 -9.42 6.64
CA VAL A 304 -2.88 -7.97 6.36
C VAL A 304 -2.88 -7.17 7.65
N ALA A 305 -3.59 -7.62 8.69
CA ALA A 305 -3.58 -7.00 10.01
C ALA A 305 -2.17 -6.84 10.61
N VAL A 306 -1.30 -7.84 10.43
CA VAL A 306 0.08 -7.78 10.92
C VAL A 306 0.88 -6.75 10.13
N ARG A 307 0.75 -6.75 8.79
CA ARG A 307 1.39 -5.76 7.90
C ARG A 307 0.96 -4.34 8.25
N ASP A 308 -0.34 -4.11 8.36
CA ASP A 308 -0.94 -2.79 8.56
C ASP A 308 -0.60 -2.20 9.93
N ARG A 309 -0.47 -3.05 10.97
CA ARG A 309 0.04 -2.61 12.28
C ARG A 309 1.44 -2.01 12.14
N TYR A 310 2.37 -2.72 11.47
CA TYR A 310 3.72 -2.19 11.25
C TYR A 310 3.73 -0.94 10.38
N MET A 311 2.89 -0.88 9.34
CA MET A 311 2.74 0.29 8.49
C MET A 311 2.24 1.50 9.28
N ALA A 312 1.24 1.32 10.14
CA ALA A 312 0.73 2.35 11.04
C ALA A 312 1.81 2.85 12.00
N ASP A 313 2.57 1.93 12.61
CA ASP A 313 3.69 2.28 13.48
C ASP A 313 4.76 3.07 12.71
N THR A 314 5.02 2.76 11.44
CA THR A 314 5.94 3.54 10.60
C THR A 314 5.43 4.96 10.39
N VAL A 315 4.14 5.13 10.05
CA VAL A 315 3.53 6.45 9.84
C VAL A 315 3.60 7.29 11.12
N ALA A 316 3.27 6.69 12.27
CA ALA A 316 3.35 7.34 13.57
C ALA A 316 4.80 7.74 13.92
N PHE A 317 5.76 6.83 13.70
CA PHE A 317 7.18 7.09 13.91
C PHE A 317 7.64 8.30 13.08
N TRP A 318 7.33 8.35 11.79
CA TRP A 318 7.78 9.44 10.91
C TRP A 318 7.17 10.80 11.27
N ARG A 319 5.90 10.82 11.68
CA ARG A 319 5.28 12.03 12.22
C ARG A 319 6.07 12.55 13.42
N GLU A 320 6.38 11.69 14.39
CA GLU A 320 7.14 12.07 15.58
C GLU A 320 8.60 12.43 15.26
N TYR A 321 9.22 11.70 14.33
CA TYR A 321 10.62 11.89 13.97
C TYR A 321 10.86 13.18 13.21
N THR A 322 9.88 13.62 12.41
CA THR A 322 9.97 14.86 11.61
C THR A 322 9.29 16.04 12.28
N GLY A 323 8.41 15.80 13.26
CA GLY A 323 7.64 16.84 13.96
C GLY A 323 6.54 17.49 13.12
N GLY A 324 6.39 17.09 11.85
CA GLY A 324 5.45 17.68 10.89
C GLY A 324 4.22 16.83 10.59
N ARG A 325 3.33 17.40 9.78
CA ARG A 325 2.18 16.67 9.23
C ARG A 325 2.63 15.69 8.15
N SER A 326 1.98 14.53 8.07
CA SER A 326 2.40 13.43 7.19
C SER A 326 1.32 13.06 6.16
N ILE A 327 1.76 12.77 4.94
CA ILE A 327 0.95 12.25 3.85
C ILE A 327 1.20 10.75 3.81
N TYR A 328 0.16 9.94 3.92
CA TYR A 328 0.24 8.50 3.80
C TYR A 328 -0.32 8.07 2.44
N TRP A 329 0.55 7.71 1.51
CA TRP A 329 0.20 7.28 0.16
C TRP A 329 0.13 5.74 0.13
N ALA A 330 -1.07 5.20 -0.03
CA ALA A 330 -1.26 3.76 -0.13
C ALA A 330 -2.46 3.41 -1.02
N SER A 331 -2.70 2.12 -1.23
CA SER A 331 -3.98 1.63 -1.73
C SER A 331 -5.12 1.92 -0.74
N ASN A 332 -6.36 1.93 -1.25
CA ASN A 332 -7.56 2.15 -0.42
C ASN A 332 -7.67 1.12 0.72
N VAL A 333 -7.20 -0.12 0.51
CA VAL A 333 -7.25 -1.19 1.53
C VAL A 333 -6.44 -0.87 2.78
N HIS A 334 -5.36 -0.09 2.67
CA HIS A 334 -4.51 0.28 3.80
C HIS A 334 -4.81 1.68 4.37
N SER A 335 -5.57 2.50 3.63
CA SER A 335 -5.82 3.91 3.99
C SER A 335 -7.26 4.20 4.43
N ALA A 336 -8.23 3.34 4.12
CA ALA A 336 -9.63 3.57 4.49
C ALA A 336 -9.87 3.51 6.00
N ILE A 337 -10.79 4.36 6.49
CA ILE A 337 -11.35 4.30 7.84
C ILE A 337 -12.62 3.45 7.77
N GLY A 338 -12.63 2.26 8.38
CA GLY A 338 -13.77 1.36 8.37
C GLY A 338 -13.49 0.01 9.05
N ASP A 339 -14.57 -0.71 9.33
CA ASP A 339 -14.63 -2.06 9.92
C ASP A 339 -14.02 -3.13 8.98
N PRO A 340 -13.60 -4.30 9.51
CA PRO A 340 -12.47 -5.05 8.97
C PRO A 340 -12.54 -5.37 7.48
N LEU A 341 -11.38 -5.25 6.83
CA LEU A 341 -11.17 -5.55 5.43
C LEU A 341 -11.65 -6.98 5.11
N THR A 342 -12.72 -7.07 4.33
CA THR A 342 -13.17 -8.35 3.76
C THR A 342 -12.52 -8.54 2.39
N ILE A 343 -11.54 -9.45 2.31
CA ILE A 343 -10.91 -9.86 1.04
C ILE A 343 -11.65 -11.08 0.51
N SER A 344 -12.44 -10.90 -0.54
CA SER A 344 -13.10 -12.00 -1.25
C SER A 344 -12.34 -12.37 -2.51
N PHE A 345 -11.94 -13.63 -2.63
CA PHE A 345 -11.45 -14.19 -3.89
C PHE A 345 -12.58 -14.95 -4.58
N PRO A 346 -12.71 -14.87 -5.93
CA PRO A 346 -13.67 -15.71 -6.64
C PRO A 346 -13.37 -17.20 -6.37
N ARG A 347 -14.43 -17.99 -6.14
CA ARG A 347 -14.36 -19.44 -5.81
C ARG A 347 -13.60 -20.27 -6.85
N SER A 348 -13.49 -19.77 -8.08
CA SER A 348 -12.62 -20.30 -9.12
C SER A 348 -11.48 -19.32 -9.37
N ARG A 349 -10.24 -19.77 -9.18
CA ARG A 349 -9.09 -19.09 -9.81
C ARG A 349 -9.33 -19.15 -11.32
N PRO A 350 -9.49 -18.02 -12.04
CA PRO A 350 -9.45 -18.09 -13.50
C PRO A 350 -8.12 -18.74 -13.88
N ARG A 351 -8.17 -19.75 -14.75
CA ARG A 351 -6.98 -20.41 -15.31
C ARG A 351 -6.03 -19.30 -15.78
N ARG A 352 -4.90 -19.10 -15.07
CA ARG A 352 -3.82 -18.25 -15.56
C ARG A 352 -3.32 -18.90 -16.85
N ARG A 353 -3.80 -18.43 -18.01
CA ARG A 353 -3.02 -18.58 -19.24
C ARG A 353 -1.75 -17.78 -18.99
N ARG A 354 -0.61 -18.47 -18.90
CA ARG A 354 0.71 -17.82 -18.97
C ARG A 354 0.78 -17.12 -20.32
N ALA A 355 0.51 -15.82 -20.36
CA ALA A 355 1.06 -14.96 -21.38
C ALA A 355 2.53 -14.70 -21.03
N PRO A 356 3.46 -14.71 -22.00
CA PRO A 356 4.83 -14.30 -21.74
C PRO A 356 4.85 -12.85 -21.26
N ALA A 357 5.85 -12.52 -20.43
CA ALA A 357 6.02 -11.28 -19.66
C ALA A 357 5.43 -10.01 -20.29
N ALA A 358 4.17 -9.73 -19.95
CA ALA A 358 3.49 -8.42 -19.96
C ALA A 358 2.02 -8.67 -19.61
N SER A 359 1.63 -8.48 -18.34
CA SER A 359 0.26 -8.06 -17.97
C SER A 359 0.08 -8.00 -16.46
N CYS A 360 -0.35 -6.82 -15.99
CA CYS A 360 -0.97 -6.58 -14.70
C CYS A 360 -2.03 -7.65 -14.39
N GLY A 361 -1.89 -8.31 -13.24
CA GLY A 361 -2.91 -9.20 -12.70
C GLY A 361 -3.78 -8.46 -11.71
N ALA A 362 -4.96 -8.04 -12.15
CA ALA A 362 -5.98 -7.35 -11.37
C ALA A 362 -6.45 -8.16 -10.15
N ALA A 363 -6.51 -7.48 -9.00
CA ALA A 363 -7.47 -7.76 -7.94
C ALA A 363 -8.39 -6.54 -7.84
N THR A 364 -9.68 -6.75 -8.00
CA THR A 364 -10.70 -5.69 -7.99
C THR A 364 -10.97 -5.24 -6.57
N ALA A 365 -10.58 -4.01 -6.25
CA ALA A 365 -11.23 -3.20 -5.22
C ALA A 365 -11.98 -2.07 -5.94
N ILE A 366 -13.31 -2.04 -5.84
CA ILE A 366 -14.13 -0.98 -6.44
C ILE A 366 -13.88 0.30 -5.64
N GLY A 367 -13.35 1.32 -6.30
CA GLY A 367 -12.99 2.58 -5.66
C GLY A 367 -12.68 3.73 -6.60
N THR A 368 -13.27 3.79 -7.78
CA THR A 368 -13.56 5.03 -8.54
C THR A 368 -14.71 4.73 -9.50
N CYS A 369 -15.82 5.44 -9.38
CA CYS A 369 -16.93 5.34 -10.32
C CYS A 369 -16.58 6.11 -11.59
N ARG A 370 -16.64 5.42 -12.74
CA ARG A 370 -16.78 6.08 -14.04
C ARG A 370 -18.22 6.60 -14.12
N SER A 371 -18.42 7.86 -14.43
CA SER A 371 -19.73 8.35 -14.89
C SER A 371 -20.08 7.68 -16.24
N PRO A 372 -21.37 7.44 -16.52
CA PRO A 372 -21.82 6.82 -17.77
C PRO A 372 -21.46 7.63 -19.02
#